data_AF-A0AB73SCW7-F1
#
_entry.id   AF-A0AB73SCW7-F1
#
_cell.length_a   1.000
_cell.length_b   1.000
_cell.length_c   1.000
_cell.angle_alpha   90.00
_cell.angle_beta   90.00
_cell.angle_gamma   90.00
#
_symmetry.space_group_name_H-M   'P 1'
#
loop_
_entity.id
_entity.type
_entity.pdbx_description
1 polymer ?
#
loop_
_entity_poly.entity_id
_entity_poly.type
_entity_poly.pdbx_seq_one_letter_code
_entity_poly.pdbx_strand_id
1 'polypeptide(L)'
;MAYVEKMYTEGEFQDEIVKLVIANGWKKVKSFFRAVYPDLDIKSDDDTKFEFGMSKHMLVKNNSGSIYGIAQISKWSLKKSEIKYNFTNEEGKKAFAEDGKKRLESGRDRSCFYVYMIEKEPSVAEEGVLVLPYESNKFEKILLDVELTKIGITLKTNPSGGGIYKVYSYDEAETQVMMSPWVKVTLRNTNLQGIDAQTNWWPDSLVRINGQVDESRVVLLIQADNTPAFENNVVPVTPLYMGQLESYANDDTLGDALWAGTAFDTGNEDASHKFDFNDPKPYRNVESYMPVMKSYPRSPGNGIDNVIIKRSRLGARYQAHFIAWNVAPNAMPPDRVGKDGGQYSLAWQSQDNDEYKYQFNPSVYSNKVHTSRAYIVHPDEGVRGYLPYMILLSPLGLLNGDRLKVRKNTCPDSHDIYKFFNVDAISPITKRPATAYRPAGLGIFEKTV
;
A
#
# COMPACT_ATOMS: atom_id res chain seq x y z
N MET A 1 21.52 -7.33 6.16
CA MET A 1 21.22 -6.48 4.99
C MET A 1 21.38 -7.34 3.76
N ALA A 2 20.28 -7.61 3.05
CA ALA A 2 20.32 -8.34 1.79
C ALA A 2 19.61 -7.54 0.71
N TYR A 3 20.29 -7.34 -0.43
CA TYR A 3 19.60 -6.98 -1.66
C TYR A 3 18.84 -8.22 -2.13
N VAL A 4 17.54 -8.05 -2.41
CA VAL A 4 16.62 -9.14 -2.75
C VAL A 4 16.22 -8.97 -4.21
N GLU A 5 16.35 -10.05 -4.97
CA GLU A 5 15.80 -10.19 -6.32
C GLU A 5 15.18 -11.58 -6.41
N LYS A 6 13.85 -11.65 -6.36
CA LYS A 6 13.08 -12.91 -6.29
C LYS A 6 11.81 -12.82 -7.13
N MET A 7 11.29 -13.98 -7.50
CA MET A 7 9.98 -14.13 -8.13
C MET A 7 9.15 -15.12 -7.32
N TYR A 8 7.89 -14.80 -7.12
CA TYR A 8 6.93 -15.61 -6.39
C TYR A 8 5.66 -15.77 -7.21
N THR A 9 4.80 -16.72 -6.87
CA THR A 9 3.46 -16.80 -7.45
C THR A 9 2.54 -15.79 -6.78
N GLU A 10 1.57 -15.24 -7.51
CA GLU A 10 0.50 -14.39 -6.94
C GLU A 10 -0.26 -15.10 -5.84
N GLY A 11 -0.42 -16.42 -5.98
CA GLY A 11 -0.91 -17.33 -4.96
C GLY A 11 -0.21 -17.13 -3.63
N GLU A 12 1.08 -17.37 -3.60
CA GLU A 12 1.82 -17.46 -2.33
C GLU A 12 2.41 -16.11 -1.89
N PHE A 13 2.15 -15.04 -2.66
CA PHE A 13 2.79 -13.74 -2.51
C PHE A 13 2.75 -13.17 -1.09
N GLN A 14 1.59 -13.18 -0.42
CA GLN A 14 1.47 -12.67 0.95
C GLN A 14 2.39 -13.44 1.92
N ASP A 15 2.34 -14.78 1.84
CA ASP A 15 3.14 -15.66 2.70
C ASP A 15 4.64 -15.51 2.41
N GLU A 16 5.02 -15.40 1.13
CA GLU A 16 6.40 -15.26 0.69
C GLU A 16 7.02 -13.91 1.06
N ILE A 17 6.25 -12.81 1.01
CA ILE A 17 6.71 -11.51 1.54
C ILE A 17 6.97 -11.62 3.05
N VAL A 18 6.06 -12.22 3.81
CA VAL A 18 6.24 -12.34 5.25
C VAL A 18 7.44 -13.22 5.59
N LYS A 19 7.61 -14.35 4.89
CA LYS A 19 8.80 -15.20 5.02
C LYS A 19 10.08 -14.44 4.69
N LEU A 20 10.09 -13.64 3.61
CA LEU A 20 11.23 -12.82 3.21
C LEU A 20 11.62 -11.84 4.33
N VAL A 21 10.65 -11.14 4.90
CA VAL A 21 10.88 -10.13 5.94
C VAL A 21 11.37 -10.80 7.23
N ILE A 22 10.79 -11.94 7.62
CA ILE A 22 11.24 -12.72 8.78
C ILE A 22 12.67 -13.25 8.59
N ALA A 23 13.00 -13.77 7.41
CA ALA A 23 14.34 -14.26 7.10
C ALA A 23 15.42 -13.17 7.19
N ASN A 24 15.03 -11.89 7.15
CA ASN A 24 15.93 -10.75 7.25
C ASN A 24 15.89 -10.03 8.61
N GLY A 25 15.38 -10.69 9.67
CA GLY A 25 15.54 -10.26 11.06
C GLY A 25 14.26 -9.77 11.74
N TRP A 26 13.14 -9.71 11.03
CA TRP A 26 11.84 -9.39 11.63
C TRP A 26 11.24 -10.63 12.30
N LYS A 27 10.26 -10.41 13.19
CA LYS A 27 9.58 -11.48 13.93
C LYS A 27 8.12 -11.57 13.53
N LYS A 28 7.62 -12.80 13.30
CA LYS A 28 6.16 -13.03 13.21
C LYS A 28 5.55 -12.70 14.58
N VAL A 29 4.53 -11.85 14.59
CA VAL A 29 3.73 -11.57 15.79
C VAL A 29 2.57 -12.54 15.83
N LYS A 30 1.73 -12.50 14.79
CA LYS A 30 0.62 -13.43 14.60
C LYS A 30 0.08 -13.46 13.18
N SER A 31 -0.71 -14.48 12.87
CA SER A 31 -1.56 -14.60 11.69
C SER A 31 -2.98 -14.89 12.15
N PHE A 32 -3.98 -14.25 11.55
CA PHE A 32 -5.39 -14.51 11.88
C PHE A 32 -6.31 -14.12 10.73
N PHE A 33 -7.57 -14.53 10.82
CA PHE A 33 -8.58 -14.27 9.81
C PHE A 33 -9.73 -13.45 10.35
N ARG A 34 -10.34 -12.66 9.49
CA ARG A 34 -11.60 -11.98 9.78
C ARG A 34 -12.57 -12.31 8.66
N ALA A 35 -13.77 -12.72 9.02
CA ALA A 35 -14.83 -13.03 8.07
C ALA A 35 -16.00 -12.09 8.35
N VAL A 36 -16.59 -11.53 7.31
CA VAL A 36 -17.72 -10.60 7.43
C VAL A 36 -18.91 -11.11 6.67
N TYR A 37 -20.09 -10.93 7.28
CA TYR A 37 -21.36 -11.28 6.67
C TYR A 37 -22.34 -10.10 6.77
N PRO A 38 -23.22 -9.94 5.77
CA PRO A 38 -24.19 -8.87 5.80
C PRO A 38 -25.24 -9.17 6.85
N ASP A 39 -25.90 -8.13 7.29
CA ASP A 39 -27.14 -8.29 8.01
C ASP A 39 -28.22 -8.86 7.07
N LEU A 40 -28.57 -10.12 7.28
CA LEU A 40 -29.54 -10.85 6.48
C LEU A 40 -30.95 -10.45 6.92
N ASP A 41 -31.46 -9.36 6.37
CA ASP A 41 -32.83 -8.95 6.64
C ASP A 41 -33.82 -9.94 6.02
N ILE A 42 -34.83 -10.33 6.79
CA ILE A 42 -35.76 -11.43 6.42
C ILE A 42 -36.60 -11.03 5.19
N LYS A 43 -36.78 -9.73 4.94
CA LYS A 43 -37.67 -9.15 3.92
C LYS A 43 -37.10 -9.07 2.50
N SER A 44 -35.83 -9.41 2.27
CA SER A 44 -35.23 -9.35 0.93
C SER A 44 -35.70 -10.50 0.05
N ASP A 45 -35.84 -10.29 -1.26
CA ASP A 45 -36.21 -11.34 -2.23
C ASP A 45 -35.13 -12.42 -2.33
N ASP A 46 -35.52 -13.63 -2.75
CA ASP A 46 -34.62 -14.79 -2.81
C ASP A 46 -33.47 -14.64 -3.81
N ASP A 47 -33.62 -13.77 -4.81
CA ASP A 47 -32.59 -13.42 -5.79
C ASP A 47 -31.67 -12.28 -5.34
N THR A 48 -31.91 -11.70 -4.16
CA THR A 48 -31.06 -10.63 -3.61
C THR A 48 -29.66 -11.18 -3.36
N LYS A 49 -28.65 -10.52 -3.95
CA LYS A 49 -27.24 -10.86 -3.75
C LYS A 49 -26.69 -10.15 -2.53
N PHE A 50 -26.07 -10.94 -1.67
CA PHE A 50 -25.41 -10.50 -0.45
C PHE A 50 -23.90 -10.66 -0.59
N GLU A 51 -23.14 -9.64 -0.18
CA GLU A 51 -21.69 -9.65 -0.22
C GLU A 51 -21.12 -10.25 1.07
N PHE A 52 -20.18 -11.16 0.92
CA PHE A 52 -19.44 -11.82 1.99
C PHE A 52 -17.96 -11.66 1.72
N GLY A 53 -17.15 -11.70 2.79
CA GLY A 53 -15.72 -11.61 2.62
C GLY A 53 -14.95 -12.26 3.73
N MET A 54 -13.70 -12.57 3.43
CA MET A 54 -12.72 -13.00 4.43
C MET A 54 -11.39 -12.33 4.15
N SER A 55 -10.69 -11.90 5.20
CA SER A 55 -9.33 -11.39 5.15
C SER A 55 -8.38 -12.29 5.93
N LYS A 56 -7.15 -12.43 5.44
CA LYS A 56 -6.02 -13.01 6.18
C LYS A 56 -5.06 -11.89 6.54
N HIS A 57 -4.78 -11.73 7.83
CA HIS A 57 -3.88 -10.74 8.37
C HIS A 57 -2.61 -11.43 8.85
N MET A 58 -1.46 -10.94 8.44
CA MET A 58 -0.16 -11.39 8.93
C MET A 58 0.58 -10.21 9.55
N LEU A 59 0.84 -10.30 10.84
CA LEU A 59 1.51 -9.27 11.63
C LEU A 59 2.99 -9.62 11.80
N VAL A 60 3.85 -8.67 11.46
CA VAL A 60 5.31 -8.76 11.62
C VAL A 60 5.82 -7.58 12.43
N LYS A 61 6.88 -7.81 13.21
CA LYS A 61 7.52 -6.82 14.07
C LYS A 61 8.98 -6.66 13.70
N ASN A 62 9.39 -5.43 13.45
CA ASN A 62 10.79 -5.10 13.19
C ASN A 62 11.61 -5.02 14.49
N ASN A 63 12.92 -4.88 14.38
CA ASN A 63 13.83 -4.82 15.53
C ASN A 63 13.59 -3.59 16.42
N SER A 64 13.06 -2.50 15.86
CA SER A 64 12.66 -1.32 16.65
C SER A 64 11.39 -1.50 17.47
N GLY A 65 10.65 -2.58 17.21
CA GLY A 65 9.46 -2.95 17.95
C GLY A 65 8.15 -2.43 17.37
N SER A 66 8.18 -1.82 16.19
CA SER A 66 6.98 -1.45 15.44
C SER A 66 6.36 -2.65 14.73
N ILE A 67 5.03 -2.71 14.74
CA ILE A 67 4.25 -3.82 14.18
C ILE A 67 3.58 -3.35 12.89
N TYR A 68 3.75 -4.14 11.85
CA TYR A 68 3.15 -3.94 10.54
C TYR A 68 2.24 -5.12 10.23
N GLY A 69 1.08 -4.84 9.65
CA GLY A 69 0.16 -5.84 9.15
C GLY A 69 0.14 -5.85 7.63
N ILE A 70 0.21 -7.05 7.06
CA ILE A 70 -0.03 -7.30 5.64
C ILE A 70 -1.30 -8.13 5.57
N ALA A 71 -2.32 -7.62 4.88
CA ALA A 71 -3.62 -8.26 4.76
C ALA A 71 -3.99 -8.52 3.30
N GLN A 72 -4.74 -9.59 3.07
CA GLN A 72 -5.31 -9.92 1.78
C GLN A 72 -6.79 -10.24 1.96
N ILE A 73 -7.64 -9.77 1.05
CA ILE A 73 -9.09 -9.93 1.11
C ILE A 73 -9.54 -10.84 -0.03
N SER A 74 -10.45 -11.77 0.27
CA SER A 74 -11.29 -12.45 -0.70
C SER A 74 -12.75 -12.04 -0.49
N LYS A 75 -13.44 -11.75 -1.59
CA LYS A 75 -14.84 -11.29 -1.60
C LYS A 75 -15.65 -12.19 -2.50
N TRP A 76 -16.88 -12.47 -2.12
CA TRP A 76 -17.82 -13.22 -2.96
C TRP A 76 -19.25 -12.78 -2.68
N SER A 77 -20.15 -13.04 -3.62
CA SER A 77 -21.57 -12.76 -3.44
C SER A 77 -22.38 -14.03 -3.57
N LEU A 78 -23.35 -14.21 -2.69
CA LEU A 78 -24.31 -15.32 -2.73
C LEU A 78 -25.72 -14.76 -2.83
N LYS A 79 -26.60 -15.45 -3.56
CA LYS A 79 -28.04 -15.16 -3.49
C LYS A 79 -28.58 -15.58 -2.13
N LYS A 80 -29.67 -14.95 -1.67
CA LYS A 80 -30.33 -15.32 -0.41
C LYS A 80 -30.63 -16.83 -0.32
N SER A 81 -31.16 -17.40 -1.40
CA SER A 81 -31.48 -18.84 -1.51
C SER A 81 -30.27 -19.78 -1.43
N GLU A 82 -29.06 -19.26 -1.65
CA GLU A 82 -27.81 -20.03 -1.60
C GLU A 82 -27.13 -19.97 -0.22
N ILE A 83 -27.61 -19.09 0.67
CA ILE A 83 -27.03 -18.91 2.01
C ILE A 83 -27.47 -20.07 2.91
N LYS A 84 -26.49 -20.88 3.31
CA LYS A 84 -26.69 -22.06 4.17
C LYS A 84 -26.23 -21.84 5.62
N TYR A 85 -25.78 -20.63 5.93
CA TYR A 85 -25.14 -20.31 7.21
C TYR A 85 -26.13 -19.76 8.22
N ASN A 86 -26.11 -20.30 9.44
CA ASN A 86 -26.83 -19.72 10.56
C ASN A 86 -25.87 -18.86 11.41
N PHE A 87 -25.97 -17.54 11.28
CA PHE A 87 -25.08 -16.62 12.01
C PHE A 87 -25.48 -16.39 13.47
N THR A 88 -26.61 -16.95 13.92
CA THR A 88 -27.08 -16.83 15.31
C THR A 88 -26.43 -17.83 16.26
N ASN A 89 -25.88 -18.92 15.74
CA ASN A 89 -25.21 -19.95 16.52
C ASN A 89 -23.72 -20.07 16.14
N GLU A 90 -22.92 -20.64 17.04
CA GLU A 90 -21.48 -20.77 16.82
C GLU A 90 -21.12 -21.82 15.75
N GLU A 91 -21.97 -22.83 15.56
CA GLU A 91 -21.76 -23.85 14.52
C GLU A 91 -21.85 -23.27 13.10
N GLY A 92 -22.86 -22.43 12.84
CA GLY A 92 -23.01 -21.80 11.52
C GLY A 92 -21.93 -20.77 11.24
N LYS A 93 -21.46 -20.03 12.26
CA LYS A 93 -20.28 -19.17 12.13
C LYS A 93 -19.00 -19.97 11.81
N LYS A 94 -18.80 -21.13 12.45
CA LYS A 94 -17.66 -22.01 12.14
C LYS A 94 -17.74 -22.55 10.71
N ALA A 95 -18.90 -23.01 10.27
CA ALA A 95 -19.10 -23.47 8.89
C ALA A 95 -18.81 -22.35 7.86
N PHE A 96 -19.25 -21.12 8.15
CA PHE A 96 -18.93 -19.96 7.32
C PHE A 96 -17.43 -19.65 7.30
N ALA A 97 -16.76 -19.71 8.45
CA ALA A 97 -15.32 -19.50 8.55
C ALA A 97 -14.52 -20.53 7.75
N GLU A 98 -14.92 -21.80 7.77
CA GLU A 98 -14.26 -22.87 6.99
C GLU A 98 -14.46 -22.71 5.48
N ASP A 99 -15.68 -22.37 5.03
CA ASP A 99 -15.94 -22.05 3.62
C ASP A 99 -15.17 -20.80 3.17
N GLY A 100 -15.14 -19.77 4.01
CA GLY A 100 -14.37 -18.55 3.78
C GLY A 100 -12.87 -18.82 3.59
N LYS A 101 -12.27 -19.68 4.43
CA LYS A 101 -10.87 -20.13 4.28
C LYS A 101 -10.62 -20.77 2.93
N LYS A 102 -11.45 -21.73 2.54
CA LYS A 102 -11.35 -22.39 1.23
C LYS A 102 -11.46 -21.38 0.09
N ARG A 103 -12.38 -20.41 0.18
CA ARG A 103 -12.56 -19.36 -0.84
C ARG A 103 -11.41 -18.36 -0.89
N LEU A 104 -10.75 -18.08 0.23
CA LEU A 104 -9.54 -17.26 0.24
C LEU A 104 -8.39 -18.02 -0.43
N GLU A 105 -8.20 -19.29 -0.07
CA GLU A 105 -7.18 -20.16 -0.66
C GLU A 105 -7.43 -20.45 -2.14
N SER A 106 -8.68 -20.49 -2.57
CA SER A 106 -9.07 -20.60 -3.98
C SER A 106 -9.29 -19.25 -4.68
N GLY A 107 -9.05 -18.14 -3.97
CA GLY A 107 -9.47 -16.79 -4.39
C GLY A 107 -8.87 -16.36 -5.73
N ARG A 108 -9.75 -15.87 -6.62
CA ARG A 108 -9.49 -15.58 -8.04
C ARG A 108 -8.74 -14.28 -8.33
N ASP A 109 -8.71 -13.34 -7.39
CA ASP A 109 -8.00 -12.06 -7.58
C ASP A 109 -7.06 -11.79 -6.41
N ARG A 110 -5.75 -11.92 -6.69
CA ARG A 110 -4.65 -11.64 -5.74
C ARG A 110 -3.83 -10.44 -6.16
N SER A 111 -4.36 -9.62 -7.07
CA SER A 111 -3.73 -8.38 -7.51
C SER A 111 -3.64 -7.32 -6.41
N CYS A 112 -4.38 -7.48 -5.32
CA CYS A 112 -4.50 -6.48 -4.26
C CYS A 112 -4.14 -7.05 -2.88
N PHE A 113 -3.35 -6.29 -2.14
CA PHE A 113 -3.09 -6.52 -0.72
C PHE A 113 -3.13 -5.19 0.03
N TYR A 114 -3.11 -5.25 1.36
CA TYR A 114 -3.28 -4.09 2.23
C TYR A 114 -2.16 -4.07 3.25
N VAL A 115 -1.63 -2.89 3.55
CA VAL A 115 -0.55 -2.72 4.52
C VAL A 115 -0.93 -1.65 5.53
N TYR A 116 -0.63 -1.87 6.81
CA TYR A 116 -0.92 -0.92 7.89
C TYR A 116 0.07 -1.08 9.04
N MET A 117 0.09 -0.10 9.95
CA MET A 117 0.86 -0.12 11.19
C MET A 117 -0.08 -0.22 12.40
N ILE A 118 0.38 -0.86 13.47
CA ILE A 118 -0.31 -0.86 14.77
C ILE A 118 0.68 -0.60 15.91
N GLU A 119 0.21 -0.02 17.01
CA GLU A 119 1.05 0.20 18.20
C GLU A 119 1.08 -1.00 19.14
N LYS A 120 -0.03 -1.75 19.22
CA LYS A 120 -0.17 -2.91 20.11
C LYS A 120 -0.77 -4.10 19.37
N GLU A 121 -0.37 -5.28 19.81
CA GLU A 121 -0.91 -6.54 19.33
C GLU A 121 -2.41 -6.68 19.67
N PRO A 122 -3.29 -7.07 18.71
CA PRO A 122 -4.71 -7.29 18.97
C PRO A 122 -4.93 -8.59 19.76
N SER A 123 -6.05 -8.77 20.46
CA SER A 123 -6.32 -9.99 21.26
C SER A 123 -6.64 -11.25 20.45
N VAL A 124 -6.87 -11.13 19.14
CA VAL A 124 -7.20 -12.29 18.28
C VAL A 124 -6.10 -13.34 18.36
N ALA A 125 -6.48 -14.59 18.58
CA ALA A 125 -5.57 -15.72 18.71
C ALA A 125 -4.88 -16.05 17.38
N GLU A 126 -3.70 -16.67 17.46
CA GLU A 126 -2.98 -17.20 16.30
C GLU A 126 -3.85 -18.19 15.52
N GLU A 127 -3.91 -18.01 14.19
CA GLU A 127 -4.76 -18.72 13.23
C GLU A 127 -6.28 -18.67 13.54
N GLY A 128 -6.68 -17.81 14.49
CA GLY A 128 -8.06 -17.60 14.89
C GLY A 128 -8.88 -16.94 13.78
N VAL A 129 -10.20 -17.17 13.79
CA VAL A 129 -11.14 -16.55 12.86
C VAL A 129 -12.14 -15.72 13.62
N LEU A 130 -12.24 -14.44 13.28
CA LEU A 130 -13.25 -13.55 13.83
C LEU A 130 -14.38 -13.34 12.83
N VAL A 131 -15.58 -13.79 13.17
CA VAL A 131 -16.77 -13.66 12.31
C VAL A 131 -17.63 -12.50 12.79
N LEU A 132 -17.77 -11.45 11.97
CA LEU A 132 -18.45 -10.21 12.34
C LEU A 132 -19.55 -9.83 11.35
N PRO A 133 -20.69 -9.31 11.83
CA PRO A 133 -21.65 -8.66 10.95
C PRO A 133 -21.09 -7.33 10.45
N TYR A 134 -21.51 -6.85 9.28
CA TYR A 134 -21.17 -5.50 8.82
C TYR A 134 -22.42 -4.65 8.53
N GLU A 135 -22.28 -3.35 8.80
CA GLU A 135 -23.23 -2.32 8.40
C GLU A 135 -22.99 -1.92 6.93
N SER A 136 -24.06 -1.61 6.19
CA SER A 136 -23.97 -1.10 4.81
C SER A 136 -22.87 -0.05 4.65
N ASN A 137 -22.06 -0.17 3.60
CA ASN A 137 -20.89 0.68 3.29
C ASN A 137 -19.67 0.54 4.23
N LYS A 138 -19.65 -0.41 5.17
CA LYS A 138 -18.48 -0.69 6.03
C LYS A 138 -17.79 -2.02 5.76
N PHE A 139 -18.19 -2.75 4.71
CA PHE A 139 -17.68 -4.09 4.39
C PHE A 139 -16.14 -4.22 4.49
N GLU A 140 -15.39 -3.46 3.69
CA GLU A 140 -13.92 -3.51 3.72
C GLU A 140 -13.34 -3.00 5.04
N LYS A 141 -13.99 -2.03 5.69
CA LYS A 141 -13.55 -1.49 6.97
C LYS A 141 -13.59 -2.54 8.06
N ILE A 142 -14.67 -3.33 8.15
CA ILE A 142 -14.79 -4.39 9.17
C ILE A 142 -13.78 -5.53 8.91
N LEU A 143 -13.50 -5.82 7.64
CA LEU A 143 -12.49 -6.80 7.25
C LEU A 143 -11.07 -6.37 7.62
N LEU A 144 -10.75 -5.08 7.56
CA LEU A 144 -9.38 -4.60 7.77
C LEU A 144 -9.12 -4.06 9.18
N ASP A 145 -10.13 -3.51 9.84
CA ASP A 145 -10.01 -2.92 11.17
C ASP A 145 -9.75 -3.99 12.23
N VAL A 146 -8.48 -4.10 12.63
CA VAL A 146 -8.04 -5.07 13.64
C VAL A 146 -8.41 -4.70 15.06
N GLU A 147 -8.93 -3.49 15.30
CA GLU A 147 -9.38 -3.05 16.63
C GLU A 147 -10.74 -3.66 16.98
N LEU A 148 -11.57 -3.99 15.98
CA LEU A 148 -12.90 -4.54 16.21
C LEU A 148 -12.81 -6.02 16.56
N THR A 149 -13.15 -6.38 17.80
CA THR A 149 -13.26 -7.76 18.29
C THR A 149 -14.70 -8.26 18.29
N LYS A 150 -15.67 -7.36 18.47
CA LYS A 150 -17.10 -7.69 18.48
C LYS A 150 -17.91 -6.48 18.05
N ILE A 151 -19.05 -6.74 17.42
CA ILE A 151 -20.02 -5.73 17.00
C ILE A 151 -21.37 -6.10 17.59
N GLY A 152 -21.90 -5.21 18.44
CA GLY A 152 -23.23 -5.35 19.01
C GLY A 152 -24.29 -4.87 18.02
N ILE A 153 -25.42 -5.57 17.93
CA ILE A 153 -26.58 -5.14 17.14
C ILE A 153 -27.75 -4.97 18.10
N THR A 154 -28.27 -3.75 18.19
CA THR A 154 -29.47 -3.43 18.97
C THR A 154 -30.59 -2.95 18.07
N LEU A 155 -31.81 -3.39 18.34
CA LEU A 155 -33.00 -2.94 17.62
C LEU A 155 -33.60 -1.75 18.37
N LYS A 156 -33.73 -0.61 17.68
CA LYS A 156 -34.37 0.59 18.22
C LYS A 156 -35.64 0.91 17.42
N THR A 157 -36.66 1.39 18.12
CA THR A 157 -37.88 1.89 17.49
C THR A 157 -37.70 3.36 17.15
N ASN A 158 -38.10 3.76 15.94
CA ASN A 158 -38.10 5.16 15.54
C ASN A 158 -39.08 5.96 16.45
N PRO A 159 -38.62 7.01 17.15
CA PRO A 159 -39.47 7.81 18.03
C PRO A 159 -40.70 8.40 17.31
N SER A 160 -40.61 8.59 16.00
CA SER A 160 -41.67 9.17 15.15
C SER A 160 -42.63 8.13 14.55
N GLY A 161 -42.59 6.87 15.01
CA GLY A 161 -43.49 5.79 14.53
C GLY A 161 -43.06 5.09 13.24
N GLY A 162 -41.89 5.43 12.69
CA GLY A 162 -41.38 4.94 11.39
C GLY A 162 -40.66 3.57 11.39
N GLY A 163 -41.06 2.62 12.24
CA GLY A 163 -40.51 1.25 12.25
C GLY A 163 -39.27 1.01 13.13
N ILE A 164 -38.77 -0.22 13.11
CA ILE A 164 -37.60 -0.69 13.86
C ILE A 164 -36.35 -0.54 12.97
N TYR A 165 -35.27 0.05 13.50
CA TYR A 165 -33.97 0.15 12.85
C TYR A 165 -32.88 -0.49 13.71
N LYS A 166 -31.82 -0.99 13.07
CA LYS A 166 -30.66 -1.58 13.74
C LYS A 166 -29.62 -0.52 14.04
N VAL A 167 -29.05 -0.58 15.24
CA VAL A 167 -27.92 0.24 15.67
C VAL A 167 -26.76 -0.68 15.98
N TYR A 168 -25.65 -0.44 15.29
CA TYR A 168 -24.38 -1.13 15.49
C TYR A 168 -23.58 -0.43 16.59
N SER A 169 -23.15 -1.18 17.61
CA SER A 169 -22.28 -0.68 18.66
C SER A 169 -20.91 -1.36 18.62
N TYR A 170 -19.89 -0.59 19.00
CA TYR A 170 -18.47 -0.96 18.88
C TYR A 170 -17.77 -0.87 20.25
N ASP A 171 -18.52 -1.01 21.34
CA ASP A 171 -18.08 -0.71 22.71
C ASP A 171 -16.95 -1.63 23.20
N GLU A 172 -16.84 -2.84 22.64
CA GLU A 172 -15.83 -3.83 22.98
C GLU A 172 -14.56 -3.73 22.11
N ALA A 173 -14.46 -2.72 21.25
CA ALA A 173 -13.31 -2.55 20.36
C ALA A 173 -12.04 -2.14 21.11
N GLU A 174 -10.92 -2.70 20.66
CA GLU A 174 -9.59 -2.57 21.24
C GLU A 174 -8.89 -1.28 20.82
N THR A 175 -9.39 -0.17 21.34
CA THR A 175 -8.88 1.18 20.99
C THR A 175 -7.39 1.39 21.28
N GLN A 176 -6.78 0.57 22.14
CA GLN A 176 -5.35 0.56 22.46
C GLN A 176 -4.45 0.02 21.34
N VAL A 177 -4.99 -0.70 20.36
CA VAL A 177 -4.22 -1.24 19.21
C VAL A 177 -3.69 -0.10 18.35
N MET A 178 -4.47 1.00 18.23
CA MET A 178 -4.11 2.23 17.53
C MET A 178 -3.62 1.95 16.11
N MET A 179 -4.52 1.46 15.26
CA MET A 179 -4.22 1.09 13.88
C MET A 179 -4.14 2.33 12.96
N SER A 180 -3.10 2.40 12.11
CA SER A 180 -3.00 3.44 11.09
C SER A 180 -4.11 3.33 10.04
N PRO A 181 -4.35 4.37 9.24
CA PRO A 181 -4.99 4.17 7.94
C PRO A 181 -4.27 3.06 7.16
N TRP A 182 -5.02 2.22 6.46
CA TRP A 182 -4.44 1.15 5.67
C TRP A 182 -4.20 1.58 4.23
N VAL A 183 -3.07 1.14 3.69
CA VAL A 183 -2.65 1.40 2.33
C VAL A 183 -3.10 0.21 1.49
N LYS A 184 -4.10 0.43 0.63
CA LYS A 184 -4.49 -0.57 -0.37
C LYS A 184 -3.44 -0.56 -1.50
N VAL A 185 -2.80 -1.67 -1.76
CA VAL A 185 -1.76 -1.83 -2.78
C VAL A 185 -2.31 -2.72 -3.86
N THR A 186 -2.63 -2.11 -5.00
CA THR A 186 -3.10 -2.82 -6.19
C THR A 186 -1.95 -2.94 -7.18
N LEU A 187 -1.63 -4.14 -7.65
CA LEU A 187 -0.50 -4.43 -8.53
C LEU A 187 -0.83 -4.27 -10.03
N ARG A 188 -2.11 -4.36 -10.40
CA ARG A 188 -2.62 -4.18 -11.77
C ARG A 188 -4.01 -3.57 -11.78
N ASN A 189 -4.38 -2.88 -12.86
CA ASN A 189 -5.75 -2.42 -13.04
C ASN A 189 -6.71 -3.64 -13.13
N THR A 190 -7.71 -3.70 -12.27
CA THR A 190 -8.69 -4.80 -12.22
C THR A 190 -9.85 -4.62 -13.21
N ASN A 191 -9.99 -3.45 -13.84
CA ASN A 191 -11.14 -3.08 -14.67
C ASN A 191 -10.78 -2.96 -16.17
N LEU A 192 -9.98 -3.91 -16.67
CA LEU A 192 -9.57 -3.95 -18.08
C LEU A 192 -10.74 -4.39 -18.97
N GLN A 193 -10.86 -3.76 -20.14
CA GLN A 193 -11.85 -4.12 -21.16
C GLN A 193 -11.20 -5.02 -22.20
N GLY A 194 -11.86 -6.11 -22.60
CA GLY A 194 -11.35 -7.02 -23.64
C GLY A 194 -10.27 -8.01 -23.17
N ILE A 195 -9.71 -7.82 -21.96
CA ILE A 195 -8.87 -8.80 -21.27
C ILE A 195 -9.67 -9.35 -20.09
N ASP A 196 -9.95 -10.65 -20.11
CA ASP A 196 -10.48 -11.31 -18.93
C ASP A 196 -9.35 -11.54 -17.94
N ALA A 197 -9.29 -10.66 -16.93
CA ALA A 197 -8.29 -10.72 -15.88
C ALA A 197 -8.30 -12.07 -15.12
N GLN A 198 -9.42 -12.82 -15.15
CA GLN A 198 -9.53 -14.14 -14.52
C GLN A 198 -8.91 -15.27 -15.35
N THR A 199 -8.68 -15.07 -16.65
CA THR A 199 -8.10 -16.10 -17.54
C THR A 199 -6.71 -15.75 -18.06
N ASN A 200 -6.27 -14.50 -17.90
CA ASN A 200 -4.91 -14.09 -18.26
C ASN A 200 -3.96 -13.99 -17.06
N TRP A 201 -4.48 -13.73 -15.85
CA TRP A 201 -3.70 -13.80 -14.60
C TRP A 201 -4.29 -14.84 -13.67
N TRP A 202 -3.60 -15.98 -13.61
CA TRP A 202 -3.92 -17.10 -12.75
C TRP A 202 -3.15 -17.01 -11.42
N PRO A 203 -3.52 -17.77 -10.37
CA PRO A 203 -2.77 -17.80 -9.12
C PRO A 203 -1.28 -18.19 -9.24
N ASP A 204 -0.88 -18.87 -10.32
CA ASP A 204 0.51 -19.20 -10.64
C ASP A 204 1.25 -18.11 -11.43
N SER A 205 0.58 -17.00 -11.77
CA SER A 205 1.23 -15.82 -12.37
C SER A 205 2.36 -15.32 -11.46
N LEU A 206 3.44 -14.86 -12.09
CA LEU A 206 4.63 -14.46 -11.36
C LEU A 206 4.57 -12.99 -10.91
N VAL A 207 5.02 -12.75 -9.69
CA VAL A 207 5.26 -11.42 -9.13
C VAL A 207 6.76 -11.29 -8.86
N ARG A 208 7.37 -10.29 -9.47
CA ARG A 208 8.78 -9.96 -9.27
C ARG A 208 8.93 -8.99 -8.10
N ILE A 209 9.89 -9.29 -7.22
CA ILE A 209 10.29 -8.43 -6.12
C ILE A 209 11.77 -8.07 -6.28
N ASN A 210 12.07 -6.77 -6.28
CA ASN A 210 13.42 -6.23 -6.19
C ASN A 210 13.51 -5.29 -5.01
N GLY A 211 14.57 -5.32 -4.20
CA GLY A 211 14.63 -4.39 -3.08
C GLY A 211 15.75 -4.64 -2.08
N GLN A 212 15.64 -3.98 -0.94
CA GLN A 212 16.52 -4.15 0.20
C GLN A 212 15.67 -4.45 1.43
N VAL A 213 16.09 -5.45 2.20
CA VAL A 213 15.50 -5.75 3.51
C VAL A 213 16.59 -5.85 4.56
N ASP A 214 16.36 -5.23 5.70
CA ASP A 214 17.15 -5.37 6.93
C ASP A 214 16.24 -5.63 8.14
N GLU A 215 16.85 -5.60 9.33
CA GLU A 215 16.16 -5.86 10.60
C GLU A 215 15.13 -4.79 11.01
N SER A 216 15.17 -3.61 10.39
CA SER A 216 14.37 -2.44 10.77
C SER A 216 13.49 -1.89 9.63
N ARG A 217 13.77 -2.28 8.37
CA ARG A 217 13.32 -1.63 7.14
C ARG A 217 13.13 -2.63 6.01
N VAL A 218 12.13 -2.34 5.19
CA VAL A 218 11.75 -3.05 3.99
C VAL A 218 11.56 -2.00 2.90
N VAL A 219 12.36 -2.08 1.85
CA VAL A 219 12.23 -1.23 0.66
C VAL A 219 12.13 -2.15 -0.55
N LEU A 220 10.92 -2.31 -1.09
CA LEU A 220 10.64 -3.24 -2.19
C LEU A 220 10.04 -2.52 -3.38
N LEU A 221 10.31 -3.06 -4.55
CA LEU A 221 9.62 -2.82 -5.80
C LEU A 221 8.97 -4.13 -6.22
N ILE A 222 7.66 -4.07 -6.39
CA ILE A 222 6.81 -5.21 -6.66
C ILE A 222 6.17 -4.99 -8.02
N GLN A 223 6.29 -5.96 -8.92
CA GLN A 223 5.65 -5.90 -10.23
C GLN A 223 4.98 -7.24 -10.51
N ALA A 224 3.68 -7.23 -10.80
CA ALA A 224 2.98 -8.41 -11.30
C ALA A 224 3.39 -8.70 -12.76
N ASP A 225 3.01 -9.85 -13.29
CA ASP A 225 3.26 -10.20 -14.68
C ASP A 225 2.63 -9.14 -15.60
N ASN A 226 3.47 -8.43 -16.36
CA ASN A 226 3.03 -7.39 -17.27
C ASN A 226 2.86 -7.90 -18.70
N THR A 227 3.21 -9.16 -19.00
CA THR A 227 3.15 -9.74 -20.34
C THR A 227 1.77 -9.60 -21.00
N PRO A 228 0.65 -9.82 -20.29
CA PRO A 228 -0.67 -9.70 -20.92
C PRO A 228 -1.12 -8.25 -21.16
N ALA A 229 -0.52 -7.27 -20.47
CA ALA A 229 -0.85 -5.85 -20.61
C ALA A 229 0.37 -4.98 -20.21
N PHE A 230 1.29 -4.79 -21.16
CA PHE A 230 2.56 -4.08 -20.93
C PHE A 230 2.50 -2.57 -21.23
N GLU A 231 1.41 -2.09 -21.82
CA GLU A 231 1.20 -0.68 -22.19
C GLU A 231 0.28 0.04 -21.18
N ASN A 232 0.08 1.35 -21.38
CA ASN A 232 -0.97 2.15 -20.72
C ASN A 232 -0.92 2.18 -19.18
N ASN A 233 0.26 1.87 -18.61
CA ASN A 233 0.51 1.83 -17.17
C ASN A 233 -0.45 0.91 -16.38
N VAL A 234 -0.94 -0.15 -17.03
CA VAL A 234 -1.90 -1.10 -16.44
C VAL A 234 -1.28 -1.94 -15.33
N VAL A 235 -0.02 -2.34 -15.50
CA VAL A 235 0.76 -3.14 -14.54
C VAL A 235 2.05 -2.38 -14.16
N PRO A 236 1.97 -1.37 -13.28
CA PRO A 236 3.12 -0.57 -12.90
C PRO A 236 4.07 -1.30 -11.94
N VAL A 237 5.32 -0.84 -11.90
CA VAL A 237 6.24 -1.17 -10.81
C VAL A 237 5.78 -0.44 -9.55
N THR A 238 5.41 -1.21 -8.53
CA THR A 238 4.78 -0.71 -7.30
C THR A 238 5.79 -0.68 -6.15
N PRO A 239 6.18 0.49 -5.62
CA PRO A 239 7.07 0.60 -4.48
C PRO A 239 6.35 0.28 -3.17
N LEU A 240 7.08 -0.24 -2.18
CA LEU A 240 6.63 -0.45 -0.81
C LEU A 240 7.77 -0.10 0.15
N TYR A 241 7.47 0.76 1.12
CA TYR A 241 8.37 1.08 2.21
C TYR A 241 7.69 0.79 3.56
N MET A 242 8.37 0.02 4.41
CA MET A 242 7.97 -0.20 5.79
C MET A 242 9.20 -0.16 6.69
N GLY A 243 9.22 0.71 7.69
CA GLY A 243 10.26 0.69 8.71
C GLY A 243 10.70 2.06 9.18
N GLN A 244 11.81 2.10 9.92
CA GLN A 244 12.33 3.34 10.49
C GLN A 244 12.95 4.28 9.46
N LEU A 245 12.60 5.57 9.52
CA LEU A 245 13.39 6.63 8.88
C LEU A 245 14.68 6.90 9.68
N GLU A 246 15.66 7.51 9.03
CA GLU A 246 16.85 8.05 9.71
C GLU A 246 16.61 9.51 10.04
N SER A 247 16.44 9.80 11.33
CA SER A 247 16.07 11.13 11.81
C SER A 247 17.32 12.00 11.99
N TYR A 248 17.17 13.30 11.78
CA TYR A 248 18.21 14.27 12.13
C TYR A 248 18.22 14.63 13.61
N ALA A 249 17.14 14.30 14.33
CA ALA A 249 17.01 14.58 15.75
C ALA A 249 17.32 13.31 16.54
N ASN A 250 18.33 13.36 17.42
CA ASN A 250 18.77 12.20 18.21
C ASN A 250 17.70 11.66 19.18
N ASP A 251 16.70 12.47 19.52
CA ASP A 251 15.57 12.16 20.39
C ASP A 251 14.38 11.52 19.64
N ASP A 252 14.40 11.50 18.31
CA ASP A 252 13.29 10.99 17.50
C ASP A 252 13.42 9.47 17.26
N THR A 253 12.97 8.71 18.26
CA THR A 253 12.99 7.24 18.24
C THR A 253 11.71 6.62 17.64
N LEU A 254 10.75 7.44 17.21
CA LEU A 254 9.40 7.01 16.80
C LEU A 254 9.09 7.32 15.32
N GLY A 255 10.14 7.42 14.50
CA GLY A 255 10.09 7.72 13.07
C GLY A 255 9.78 6.52 12.17
N ASP A 256 8.95 5.56 12.59
CA ASP A 256 8.52 4.49 11.68
C ASP A 256 7.59 5.06 10.60
N ALA A 257 7.89 4.73 9.35
CA ALA A 257 7.19 5.18 8.16
C ALA A 257 6.55 4.01 7.41
N LEU A 258 5.41 4.30 6.78
CA LEU A 258 4.71 3.40 5.88
C LEU A 258 4.21 4.18 4.67
N TRP A 259 4.52 3.68 3.49
CA TRP A 259 3.89 4.09 2.24
C TRP A 259 4.07 3.01 1.17
N ALA A 260 3.22 3.06 0.16
CA ALA A 260 3.32 2.19 -1.01
C ALA A 260 2.81 2.92 -2.26
N GLY A 261 3.04 2.32 -3.41
CA GLY A 261 2.35 2.68 -4.63
C GLY A 261 1.08 1.88 -4.84
N THR A 262 0.32 2.25 -5.85
CA THR A 262 -0.79 1.45 -6.36
C THR A 262 -0.93 1.66 -7.87
N ALA A 263 -1.36 0.63 -8.57
CA ALA A 263 -1.94 0.74 -9.89
C ALA A 263 -3.27 1.51 -9.84
N PHE A 264 -3.65 2.08 -10.97
CA PHE A 264 -4.94 2.73 -11.13
C PHE A 264 -6.04 1.67 -11.15
N ASP A 265 -6.94 1.69 -10.15
CA ASP A 265 -7.94 0.64 -9.91
C ASP A 265 -9.39 1.14 -9.92
N THR A 266 -9.61 2.40 -10.30
CA THR A 266 -10.92 3.06 -10.25
C THR A 266 -11.63 3.22 -11.59
N GLY A 267 -10.97 2.87 -12.70
CA GLY A 267 -11.52 3.04 -14.04
C GLY A 267 -10.83 2.13 -15.06
N ASN A 268 -11.16 2.32 -16.33
CA ASN A 268 -10.65 1.50 -17.43
C ASN A 268 -9.18 1.83 -17.76
N GLU A 269 -8.65 1.13 -18.76
CA GLU A 269 -7.29 1.28 -19.28
C GLU A 269 -6.99 2.71 -19.76
N ASP A 270 -7.89 3.34 -20.51
CA ASP A 270 -7.71 4.72 -20.99
C ASP A 270 -7.54 5.72 -19.84
N ALA A 271 -8.31 5.54 -18.76
CA ALA A 271 -8.22 6.37 -17.58
C ALA A 271 -6.91 6.14 -16.80
N SER A 272 -6.36 4.93 -16.83
CA SER A 272 -5.03 4.62 -16.29
C SER A 272 -3.93 5.36 -17.06
N HIS A 273 -3.97 5.32 -18.39
CA HIS A 273 -2.99 6.00 -19.25
C HIS A 273 -3.02 7.52 -19.07
N LYS A 274 -4.22 8.11 -18.95
CA LYS A 274 -4.44 9.56 -18.85
C LYS A 274 -4.55 10.09 -17.42
N PHE A 275 -4.18 9.29 -16.42
CA PHE A 275 -4.27 9.71 -15.03
C PHE A 275 -3.44 10.97 -14.77
N ASP A 276 -4.06 11.99 -14.17
CA ASP A 276 -3.39 13.24 -13.84
C ASP A 276 -2.59 13.11 -12.53
N PHE A 277 -1.27 12.99 -12.65
CA PHE A 277 -0.36 12.89 -11.50
C PHE A 277 -0.15 14.25 -10.81
N ASN A 278 -0.59 15.35 -11.42
CA ASN A 278 -0.50 16.69 -10.85
C ASN A 278 -1.77 17.10 -10.07
N ASP A 279 -2.82 16.27 -10.10
CA ASP A 279 -4.08 16.57 -9.42
C ASP A 279 -3.87 16.73 -7.89
N PRO A 280 -4.18 17.91 -7.31
CA PRO A 280 -4.10 18.15 -5.87
C PRO A 280 -5.19 17.40 -5.07
N LYS A 281 -6.13 16.70 -5.72
CA LYS A 281 -7.10 15.81 -5.05
C LYS A 281 -6.48 14.46 -4.71
N PRO A 282 -6.52 14.04 -3.43
CA PRO A 282 -5.98 12.74 -3.01
C PRO A 282 -6.54 11.63 -3.89
N TYR A 283 -5.68 10.69 -4.32
CA TYR A 283 -6.15 9.54 -5.09
C TYR A 283 -7.18 8.73 -4.30
N ARG A 284 -6.99 8.63 -2.98
CA ARG A 284 -7.94 7.97 -2.09
C ARG A 284 -8.31 8.87 -0.92
N ASN A 285 -9.60 8.94 -0.63
CA ASN A 285 -10.10 9.58 0.58
C ASN A 285 -9.68 8.75 1.81
N VAL A 286 -8.88 9.33 2.69
CA VAL A 286 -8.36 8.66 3.90
C VAL A 286 -9.50 8.13 4.77
N GLU A 287 -10.65 8.81 4.79
CA GLU A 287 -11.81 8.41 5.60
C GLU A 287 -12.36 7.05 5.22
N SER A 288 -12.20 6.63 3.96
CA SER A 288 -12.62 5.29 3.50
C SER A 288 -11.64 4.20 3.95
N TYR A 289 -10.40 4.57 4.29
CA TYR A 289 -9.28 3.66 4.58
C TYR A 289 -8.77 3.81 6.02
N MET A 290 -9.66 4.15 6.96
CA MET A 290 -9.36 4.30 8.38
C MET A 290 -10.21 3.38 9.27
N PRO A 291 -9.70 2.98 10.46
CA PRO A 291 -10.47 2.21 11.43
C PRO A 291 -11.80 2.88 11.77
N VAL A 292 -12.84 2.07 12.03
CA VAL A 292 -14.23 2.54 12.14
C VAL A 292 -14.42 3.56 13.26
N MET A 293 -13.74 3.37 14.38
CA MET A 293 -13.86 4.25 15.55
C MET A 293 -12.83 5.38 15.59
N LYS A 294 -11.91 5.44 14.62
CA LYS A 294 -10.82 6.40 14.66
C LYS A 294 -11.11 7.55 13.70
N SER A 295 -11.02 8.76 14.27
CA SER A 295 -10.87 9.98 13.52
C SER A 295 -9.56 10.62 13.98
N TYR A 296 -8.54 10.53 13.14
CA TYR A 296 -7.26 11.16 13.43
C TYR A 296 -7.36 12.68 13.23
N PRO A 297 -6.64 13.49 14.03
CA PRO A 297 -6.62 14.94 13.87
C PRO A 297 -6.18 15.34 12.44
N ARG A 298 -6.63 16.54 12.04
CA ARG A 298 -6.43 17.20 10.73
C ARG A 298 -5.25 16.64 9.91
N SER A 299 -5.55 16.03 8.76
CA SER A 299 -4.61 15.49 7.76
C SER A 299 -3.88 14.16 8.11
N PRO A 300 -4.60 13.06 8.42
CA PRO A 300 -3.99 11.73 8.43
C PRO A 300 -3.42 11.34 7.06
N GLY A 301 -2.35 10.55 7.07
CA GLY A 301 -1.77 10.01 5.84
C GLY A 301 -2.62 8.89 5.24
N ASN A 302 -2.62 8.76 3.91
CA ASN A 302 -3.21 7.60 3.20
C ASN A 302 -2.15 6.63 2.65
N GLY A 303 -0.86 6.98 2.75
CA GLY A 303 0.24 6.11 2.32
C GLY A 303 0.43 5.99 0.81
N ILE A 304 -0.34 6.71 -0.01
CA ILE A 304 -0.26 6.72 -1.49
C ILE A 304 0.05 8.11 -2.00
N ASP A 305 -0.64 9.14 -1.50
CA ASP A 305 -0.32 10.53 -1.82
C ASP A 305 0.75 11.08 -0.86
N ASN A 306 0.95 10.45 0.28
CA ASN A 306 1.85 10.88 1.33
C ASN A 306 2.43 9.67 2.07
N VAL A 307 3.38 9.94 2.95
CA VAL A 307 3.97 8.96 3.86
C VAL A 307 3.25 9.02 5.19
N ILE A 308 2.80 7.87 5.68
CA ILE A 308 2.23 7.73 7.01
C ILE A 308 3.40 7.58 7.99
N ILE A 309 3.55 8.53 8.91
CA ILE A 309 4.52 8.41 10.01
C ILE A 309 3.81 8.04 11.29
N LYS A 310 4.31 7.01 11.98
CA LYS A 310 3.70 6.45 13.20
C LYS A 310 3.36 7.52 14.23
N ARG A 311 4.33 8.37 14.59
CA ARG A 311 4.12 9.57 15.42
C ARG A 311 4.95 10.73 14.91
N SER A 312 4.35 11.92 14.82
CA SER A 312 5.01 13.19 14.54
C SER A 312 5.95 13.57 15.69
N ARG A 313 6.87 14.52 15.48
CA ARG A 313 7.78 14.98 16.54
C ARG A 313 7.02 15.53 17.76
N LEU A 314 5.88 16.18 17.51
CA LEU A 314 4.98 16.70 18.55
C LEU A 314 4.00 15.64 19.11
N GLY A 315 4.08 14.40 18.65
CA GLY A 315 3.31 13.25 19.18
C GLY A 315 2.00 12.94 18.46
N ALA A 316 1.64 13.67 17.40
CA ALA A 316 0.45 13.38 16.61
C ALA A 316 0.60 12.06 15.83
N ARG A 317 -0.41 11.19 15.85
CA ARG A 317 -0.32 9.86 15.22
C ARG A 317 -0.65 9.90 13.74
N TYR A 318 0.05 9.07 12.96
CA TYR A 318 -0.25 8.76 11.56
C TYR A 318 -0.46 9.98 10.65
N GLN A 319 0.29 11.05 10.92
CA GLN A 319 0.20 12.30 10.18
C GLN A 319 0.85 12.17 8.80
N ALA A 320 0.25 12.85 7.81
CA ALA A 320 0.78 12.92 6.46
C ALA A 320 2.12 13.67 6.41
N HIS A 321 3.16 12.99 5.95
CA HIS A 321 4.43 13.61 5.60
C HIS A 321 4.70 13.43 4.10
N PHE A 322 5.56 14.25 3.52
CA PHE A 322 5.83 14.26 2.09
C PHE A 322 7.29 13.95 1.79
N ILE A 323 7.51 13.23 0.69
CA ILE A 323 8.85 12.92 0.22
C ILE A 323 9.40 14.14 -0.53
N ALA A 324 10.58 14.61 -0.16
CA ALA A 324 11.30 15.66 -0.87
C ALA A 324 12.66 15.14 -1.32
N TRP A 325 13.17 15.67 -2.43
CA TRP A 325 14.54 15.41 -2.86
C TRP A 325 15.15 16.69 -3.42
N ASN A 326 16.45 16.88 -3.22
CA ASN A 326 17.09 18.11 -3.66
C ASN A 326 17.19 18.11 -5.18
N VAL A 327 16.64 19.14 -5.80
CA VAL A 327 16.76 19.45 -7.23
C VAL A 327 17.17 20.91 -7.35
N ALA A 328 17.95 21.28 -8.37
CA ALA A 328 18.32 22.68 -8.51
C ALA A 328 17.07 23.50 -8.93
N PRO A 329 17.04 24.80 -8.64
CA PRO A 329 15.89 25.64 -8.91
C PRO A 329 15.62 25.71 -10.43
N ASN A 330 14.50 25.13 -10.87
CA ASN A 330 14.04 25.29 -12.25
C ASN A 330 13.06 26.44 -12.35
N ALA A 331 13.23 27.26 -13.38
CA ALA A 331 12.23 28.24 -13.81
C ALA A 331 11.05 27.48 -14.44
N MET A 332 10.10 27.07 -13.59
CA MET A 332 8.93 26.23 -13.90
C MET A 332 9.27 24.78 -14.30
N PRO A 333 8.60 23.76 -13.74
CA PRO A 333 8.71 22.40 -14.25
C PRO A 333 8.07 22.33 -15.66
N PRO A 334 8.63 21.55 -16.60
CA PRO A 334 8.03 21.40 -17.93
C PRO A 334 6.66 20.73 -17.87
N ASP A 335 5.87 20.93 -18.92
CA ASP A 335 4.61 20.22 -19.11
C ASP A 335 4.89 18.73 -19.35
N ARG A 336 4.37 17.91 -18.45
CA ARG A 336 4.69 16.50 -18.27
C ARG A 336 3.65 15.61 -18.92
N VAL A 337 3.41 15.85 -20.19
CA VAL A 337 2.41 15.14 -20.98
C VAL A 337 3.14 14.54 -22.17
N GLY A 338 3.18 13.21 -22.23
CA GLY A 338 3.65 12.52 -23.42
C GLY A 338 2.80 12.89 -24.63
N LYS A 339 3.31 12.67 -25.84
CA LYS A 339 2.59 13.00 -27.09
C LYS A 339 1.17 12.42 -27.14
N ASP A 340 0.98 11.25 -26.52
CA ASP A 340 -0.29 10.52 -26.47
C ASP A 340 -1.09 10.75 -25.18
N GLY A 341 -0.74 11.78 -24.39
CA GLY A 341 -1.45 12.18 -23.18
C GLY A 341 -1.01 11.49 -21.88
N GLY A 342 -0.07 10.54 -21.95
CA GLY A 342 0.43 9.78 -20.79
C GLY A 342 1.25 10.65 -19.82
N GLN A 343 0.98 10.53 -18.51
CA GLN A 343 1.65 11.30 -17.46
C GLN A 343 2.49 10.45 -16.47
N TYR A 344 2.79 9.21 -16.81
CA TYR A 344 3.69 8.34 -16.02
C TYR A 344 5.11 8.38 -16.59
N SER A 345 6.10 7.98 -15.80
CA SER A 345 7.51 8.21 -16.12
C SER A 345 7.96 7.50 -17.40
N LEU A 346 7.47 6.28 -17.67
CA LEU A 346 7.77 5.57 -18.93
C LEU A 346 7.24 6.31 -20.17
N ALA A 347 6.12 7.05 -20.07
CA ALA A 347 5.55 7.79 -21.20
C ALA A 347 6.43 8.96 -21.68
N TRP A 348 7.45 9.36 -20.89
CA TRP A 348 8.25 10.56 -21.13
C TRP A 348 9.69 10.25 -21.55
N GLN A 349 10.07 8.98 -21.69
CA GLN A 349 11.42 8.58 -22.08
C GLN A 349 11.76 8.84 -23.57
N SER A 350 11.18 9.89 -24.17
CA SER A 350 11.41 10.29 -25.56
C SER A 350 11.99 11.70 -25.65
N GLN A 351 12.75 11.95 -26.71
CA GLN A 351 13.38 13.26 -26.97
C GLN A 351 12.35 14.37 -27.25
N ASP A 352 11.12 13.98 -27.61
CA ASP A 352 10.01 14.89 -27.90
C ASP A 352 9.45 15.55 -26.63
N ASN A 353 9.75 15.02 -25.44
CA ASN A 353 9.30 15.59 -24.17
C ASN A 353 10.21 16.76 -23.76
N ASP A 354 9.62 17.89 -23.38
CA ASP A 354 10.36 19.07 -22.95
C ASP A 354 11.23 18.84 -21.71
N GLU A 355 10.89 17.87 -20.85
CA GLU A 355 11.73 17.43 -19.72
C GLU A 355 13.07 16.84 -20.16
N TYR A 356 13.15 16.27 -21.38
CA TYR A 356 14.41 15.80 -21.95
C TYR A 356 15.43 16.95 -22.16
N LYS A 357 14.95 18.19 -22.29
CA LYS A 357 15.76 19.39 -22.50
C LYS A 357 16.31 20.00 -21.21
N TYR A 358 15.94 19.48 -20.03
CA TYR A 358 16.42 19.97 -18.74
C TYR A 358 17.77 19.33 -18.32
N GLN A 359 18.56 20.09 -17.55
CA GLN A 359 19.94 19.74 -17.19
C GLN A 359 20.09 18.64 -16.11
N PHE A 360 19.00 18.01 -15.67
CA PHE A 360 19.03 16.98 -14.62
C PHE A 360 19.22 15.55 -15.14
N ASN A 361 19.27 15.40 -16.46
CA ASN A 361 19.42 14.11 -17.10
C ASN A 361 20.91 13.67 -17.05
N PRO A 362 21.20 12.36 -17.05
CA PRO A 362 22.56 11.86 -17.09
C PRO A 362 23.36 12.54 -18.20
N SER A 363 24.48 13.13 -17.82
CA SER A 363 25.35 13.82 -18.78
C SER A 363 26.04 12.81 -19.68
N VAL A 364 25.81 12.87 -21.00
CA VAL A 364 26.49 12.01 -22.00
C VAL A 364 28.01 12.12 -21.93
N TYR A 365 28.55 13.27 -21.51
CA TYR A 365 29.99 13.53 -21.44
C TYR A 365 30.65 13.01 -20.16
N SER A 366 29.92 13.00 -19.04
CA SER A 366 30.49 12.65 -17.74
C SER A 366 29.89 11.39 -17.10
N ASN A 367 28.79 10.87 -17.66
CA ASN A 367 27.96 9.80 -17.10
C ASN A 367 27.57 10.04 -15.64
N LYS A 368 27.52 11.31 -15.22
CA LYS A 368 27.09 11.72 -13.88
C LYS A 368 25.61 12.07 -13.93
N VAL A 369 24.91 11.66 -12.89
CA VAL A 369 23.50 11.97 -12.65
C VAL A 369 23.36 12.64 -11.30
N HIS A 370 22.49 13.64 -11.23
CA HIS A 370 22.14 14.30 -9.98
C HIS A 370 21.26 13.36 -9.15
N THR A 371 21.67 13.09 -7.90
CA THR A 371 20.96 12.21 -6.98
C THR A 371 20.77 12.91 -5.65
N SER A 372 19.73 12.54 -4.93
CA SER A 372 19.48 13.03 -3.57
C SER A 372 18.90 11.93 -2.70
N ARG A 373 19.00 12.09 -1.38
CA ARG A 373 18.29 11.24 -0.44
C ARG A 373 16.78 11.53 -0.52
N ALA A 374 15.96 10.54 -0.20
CA ALA A 374 14.52 10.73 -0.05
C ALA A 374 14.22 11.34 1.33
N TYR A 375 14.18 12.67 1.41
CA TYR A 375 13.87 13.37 2.66
C TYR A 375 12.38 13.27 3.00
N ILE A 376 12.08 13.21 4.29
CA ILE A 376 10.72 13.26 4.82
C ILE A 376 10.46 14.64 5.42
N VAL A 377 9.43 15.30 4.92
CA VAL A 377 9.09 16.68 5.28
C VAL A 377 7.65 16.75 5.79
N HIS A 378 7.46 17.40 6.93
CA HIS A 378 6.14 17.83 7.41
C HIS A 378 6.00 19.35 7.16
N PRO A 379 4.82 19.86 6.77
CA PRO A 379 4.61 21.29 6.58
C PRO A 379 5.00 22.15 7.80
N ASP A 380 4.70 21.67 9.01
CA ASP A 380 4.98 22.41 10.24
C ASP A 380 6.27 21.98 10.96
N GLU A 381 6.73 20.74 10.78
CA GLU A 381 7.93 20.22 11.48
C GLU A 381 9.22 20.40 10.64
N GLY A 382 9.07 20.76 9.36
CA GLY A 382 10.17 20.85 8.41
C GLY A 382 10.73 19.47 8.05
N VAL A 383 12.02 19.41 7.76
CA VAL A 383 12.71 18.16 7.39
C VAL A 383 12.97 17.34 8.65
N ARG A 384 12.32 16.18 8.74
CA ARG A 384 12.47 15.27 9.87
C ARG A 384 13.70 14.37 9.73
N GLY A 385 13.98 13.92 8.51
CA GLY A 385 15.02 12.94 8.23
C GLY A 385 14.95 12.46 6.80
N TYR A 386 15.45 11.25 6.54
CA TYR A 386 15.38 10.61 5.23
C TYR A 386 15.07 9.12 5.32
N LEU A 387 14.64 8.55 4.20
CA LEU A 387 14.38 7.12 4.04
C LEU A 387 15.69 6.42 3.61
N PRO A 388 16.26 5.51 4.43
CA PRO A 388 17.47 4.79 4.07
C PRO A 388 17.26 3.79 2.92
N TYR A 389 18.38 3.35 2.34
CA TYR A 389 18.43 2.40 1.21
C TYR A 389 17.74 2.84 -0.09
N MET A 390 17.25 4.08 -0.13
CA MET A 390 16.70 4.66 -1.34
C MET A 390 17.28 6.04 -1.62
N ILE A 391 17.51 6.31 -2.90
CA ILE A 391 17.86 7.62 -3.43
C ILE A 391 16.88 7.98 -4.54
N LEU A 392 16.68 9.28 -4.73
CA LEU A 392 15.83 9.83 -5.77
C LEU A 392 16.68 10.56 -6.80
N LEU A 393 16.30 10.40 -8.06
CA LEU A 393 17.01 10.96 -9.21
C LEU A 393 16.07 11.19 -10.39
N SER A 394 16.55 11.86 -11.44
CA SER A 394 15.77 12.02 -12.67
C SER A 394 15.60 10.65 -13.34
N PRO A 395 14.37 10.27 -13.75
CA PRO A 395 14.13 8.99 -14.40
C PRO A 395 14.53 8.97 -15.89
N LEU A 396 14.88 10.12 -16.47
CA LEU A 396 15.20 10.22 -17.89
C LEU A 396 16.63 9.76 -18.18
N GLY A 397 16.80 9.04 -19.29
CA GLY A 397 18.12 8.62 -19.79
C GLY A 397 18.77 7.45 -19.04
N LEU A 398 18.08 6.86 -18.05
CA LEU A 398 18.52 5.65 -17.35
C LEU A 398 17.58 4.48 -17.63
N LEU A 399 18.13 3.29 -17.65
CA LEU A 399 17.41 2.05 -17.87
C LEU A 399 17.29 1.26 -16.57
N ASN A 400 16.17 0.56 -16.40
CA ASN A 400 15.94 -0.31 -15.26
C ASN A 400 17.09 -1.31 -15.10
N GLY A 401 17.73 -1.30 -13.93
CA GLY A 401 18.89 -2.13 -13.61
C GLY A 401 20.24 -1.42 -13.72
N ASP A 402 20.31 -0.20 -14.22
CA ASP A 402 21.53 0.60 -14.23
C ASP A 402 22.09 0.79 -12.81
N ARG A 403 23.41 0.75 -12.67
CA ARG A 403 24.09 0.86 -11.38
C ARG A 403 24.70 2.25 -11.20
N LEU A 404 24.27 2.91 -10.14
CA LEU A 404 24.73 4.23 -9.73
C LEU A 404 25.77 4.08 -8.63
N LYS A 405 26.95 4.65 -8.86
CA LYS A 405 28.04 4.71 -7.89
C LYS A 405 27.94 6.00 -7.09
N VAL A 406 27.51 5.91 -5.83
CA VAL A 406 27.38 7.04 -4.91
C VAL A 406 28.56 7.05 -3.95
N ARG A 407 29.27 8.17 -3.86
CA ARG A 407 30.41 8.29 -2.97
C ARG A 407 29.95 8.35 -1.51
N LYS A 408 30.51 7.49 -0.66
CA LYS A 408 30.22 7.44 0.78
C LYS A 408 31.24 8.26 1.57
N ASN A 409 32.51 7.89 1.48
CA ASN A 409 33.61 8.59 2.14
C ASN A 409 34.72 8.90 1.14
N THR A 410 35.47 9.97 1.42
CA THR A 410 36.66 10.35 0.65
C THR A 410 37.89 9.56 1.07
N CYS A 411 38.01 9.23 2.37
CA CYS A 411 39.12 8.47 2.94
C CYS A 411 38.61 7.56 4.09
N PRO A 412 38.65 6.21 3.97
CA PRO A 412 38.96 5.47 2.75
C PRO A 412 37.91 5.72 1.66
N ASP A 413 38.37 5.74 0.39
CA ASP A 413 37.50 5.97 -0.77
C ASP A 413 36.54 4.78 -0.93
N SER A 414 35.31 4.96 -0.48
CA SER A 414 34.29 3.91 -0.41
C SER A 414 33.01 4.39 -1.09
N HIS A 415 32.33 3.45 -1.74
CA HIS A 415 31.20 3.77 -2.58
C HIS A 415 30.02 2.85 -2.27
N ASP A 416 28.83 3.43 -2.27
CA ASP A 416 27.59 2.68 -2.24
C ASP A 416 27.07 2.54 -3.68
N ILE A 417 26.69 1.32 -4.04
CA ILE A 417 26.10 1.00 -5.33
C ILE A 417 24.58 0.95 -5.16
N TYR A 418 23.88 1.74 -5.97
CA TYR A 418 22.43 1.75 -6.05
C TYR A 418 21.97 1.25 -7.41
N LYS A 419 20.98 0.37 -7.47
CA LYS A 419 20.36 -0.10 -8.71
C LYS A 419 19.14 0.76 -9.02
N PHE A 420 19.10 1.34 -10.22
CA PHE A 420 18.04 2.21 -10.68
C PHE A 420 16.82 1.43 -11.15
N PHE A 421 15.65 1.97 -10.84
CA PHE A 421 14.36 1.51 -11.30
C PHE A 421 13.45 2.70 -11.57
N ASN A 422 12.75 2.62 -12.68
CA ASN A 422 11.65 3.50 -13.01
C ASN A 422 10.39 3.05 -12.26
N VAL A 423 9.65 4.01 -11.71
CA VAL A 423 8.46 3.77 -10.90
C VAL A 423 7.29 4.55 -11.48
N ASP A 424 6.29 3.83 -11.96
CA ASP A 424 5.13 4.40 -12.65
C ASP A 424 3.83 4.29 -11.84
N ALA A 425 3.86 3.57 -10.72
CA ALA A 425 2.71 3.45 -9.82
C ALA A 425 2.36 4.80 -9.19
N ILE A 426 1.08 5.01 -8.91
CA ILE A 426 0.59 6.17 -8.15
C ILE A 426 1.13 6.04 -6.73
N SER A 427 2.02 6.93 -6.34
CA SER A 427 2.76 6.85 -5.08
C SER A 427 3.23 8.25 -4.63
N PRO A 428 3.75 8.40 -3.40
CA PRO A 428 4.21 9.70 -2.91
C PRO A 428 5.40 10.25 -3.71
N ILE A 429 6.16 9.41 -4.41
CA ILE A 429 7.28 9.82 -5.28
C ILE A 429 6.84 10.25 -6.69
N THR A 430 5.65 9.82 -7.15
CA THR A 430 5.12 10.16 -8.48
C THR A 430 4.06 11.26 -8.42
N LYS A 431 3.07 11.15 -7.52
CA LYS A 431 1.91 12.07 -7.45
C LYS A 431 2.13 13.30 -6.59
N ARG A 432 2.70 13.17 -5.38
CA ARG A 432 2.83 14.30 -4.42
C ARG A 432 4.13 14.35 -3.58
N PRO A 433 5.31 14.44 -4.19
CA PRO A 433 6.50 14.84 -3.44
C PRO A 433 6.43 16.32 -3.06
N ALA A 434 7.03 16.73 -1.94
CA ALA A 434 7.10 18.13 -1.52
C ALA A 434 7.90 19.03 -2.49
N THR A 435 8.66 18.45 -3.42
CA THR A 435 9.40 19.17 -4.46
C THR A 435 8.65 19.23 -5.79
N ALA A 436 8.87 20.31 -6.55
CA ALA A 436 8.21 20.56 -7.84
C ALA A 436 8.70 19.63 -8.98
N TYR A 437 9.88 19.03 -8.83
CA TYR A 437 10.41 18.07 -9.80
C TYR A 437 9.86 16.66 -9.54
N ARG A 438 9.03 16.15 -10.47
CA ARG A 438 8.25 14.91 -10.37
C ARG A 438 8.12 14.25 -11.76
N PRO A 439 7.89 12.94 -11.87
CA PRO A 439 8.13 11.92 -10.87
C PRO A 439 9.64 11.79 -10.64
N ALA A 440 10.01 11.30 -9.48
CA ALA A 440 11.39 10.89 -9.24
C ALA A 440 11.56 9.42 -9.63
N GLY A 441 12.65 9.12 -10.34
CA GLY A 441 13.14 7.75 -10.45
C GLY A 441 13.75 7.28 -9.14
N LEU A 442 13.84 5.97 -8.94
CA LEU A 442 14.24 5.36 -7.68
C LEU A 442 15.55 4.59 -7.82
N GLY A 443 16.55 4.88 -6.99
CA GLY A 443 17.72 4.04 -6.81
C GLY A 443 17.63 3.26 -5.49
N ILE A 444 17.81 1.94 -5.53
CA ILE A 444 17.78 1.07 -4.34
C ILE A 444 19.19 0.57 -4.03
N PHE A 445 19.60 0.65 -2.77
CA PHE A 445 20.91 0.21 -2.32
C PHE A 445 21.14 -1.28 -2.58
N GLU A 446 22.22 -1.62 -3.28
CA GLU A 446 22.64 -2.99 -3.59
C GLU A 446 23.75 -3.46 -2.66
N LYS A 447 24.85 -2.69 -2.58
CA LYS A 447 26.05 -3.04 -1.77
C LYS A 447 27.01 -1.86 -1.61
N THR A 448 27.90 -1.94 -0.64
CA THR A 448 29.07 -1.06 -0.52
C THR A 448 30.29 -1.73 -1.14
N VAL A 449 31.12 -0.97 -1.87
CA VAL A 449 32.36 -1.38 -2.56
C VAL A 449 33.52 -0.50 -2.14
#